data_AF-A0A378YWB0-F1
#
_entry.id   AF-A0A378YWB0-F1
#
_cell.length_a   1.000
_cell.length_b   1.000
_cell.length_c   1.000
_cell.angle_alpha   90.00
_cell.angle_beta   90.00
_cell.angle_gamma   90.00
#
_symmetry.space_group_name_H-M   'P 1'
#
loop_
_entity.id
_entity.type
_entity.pdbx_description
1 polymer ?
#
loop_
_entity_poly.entity_id
_entity_poly.type
_entity_poly.pdbx_seq_one_letter_code
_entity_poly.pdbx_strand_id
1 'polypeptide(L)' 'MKKNRYSDEQIVRILREADRDTVPEVAKRHGVSEVTLPRFHVQ' A
#
# COMPACT_ATOMS: atom_id res chain seq x y z
N MET A 1 -15.73 12.85 -7.63
CA MET A 1 -14.67 12.19 -6.83
C MET A 1 -14.30 10.90 -7.54
N LYS A 2 -13.08 10.80 -8.09
CA LYS A 2 -12.64 9.59 -8.83
C LYS A 2 -12.80 8.41 -7.88
N LYS A 3 -13.57 7.39 -8.25
CA LYS A 3 -13.70 6.14 -7.49
C LYS A 3 -12.28 5.62 -7.27
N ASN A 4 -11.76 5.79 -6.06
CA ASN A 4 -10.47 5.23 -5.73
C ASN A 4 -10.61 3.71 -5.87
N ARG A 5 -9.69 3.07 -6.58
CA ARG A 5 -9.77 1.64 -6.88
C ARG A 5 -9.69 0.78 -5.61
N TYR A 6 -9.36 1.40 -4.49
CA TYR A 6 -9.18 0.82 -3.17
C TYR A 6 -9.93 1.65 -2.13
N SER A 7 -10.65 0.98 -1.23
CA SER A 7 -11.22 1.64 -0.04
C SER A 7 -10.10 2.04 0.94
N ASP A 8 -10.36 3.04 1.78
CA ASP A 8 -9.41 3.49 2.82
C ASP A 8 -8.95 2.33 3.73
N GLU A 9 -9.85 1.42 4.08
CA GLU A 9 -9.54 0.22 4.86
C GLU A 9 -8.61 -0.76 4.14
N GLN A 10 -8.67 -0.83 2.80
CA GLN A 10 -7.72 -1.61 2.03
C GLN A 10 -6.34 -0.94 2.06
N ILE A 11 -6.29 0.38 1.91
CA ILE A 11 -5.03 1.14 1.95
C ILE A 11 -4.36 0.97 3.32
N VAL A 12 -5.10 1.11 4.43
CA VAL A 12 -4.56 0.95 5.79
C VAL A 12 -3.99 -0.46 6.01
N ARG A 13 -4.66 -1.50 5.49
CA ARG A 13 -4.14 -2.87 5.59
C ARG A 13 -2.84 -3.06 4.82
N ILE A 14 -2.77 -2.55 3.59
CA ILE A 14 -1.56 -2.66 2.76
C ILE A 14 -0.41 -1.86 3.37
N LEU A 15 -0.68 -0.68 3.96
CA LEU A 15 0.34 0.11 4.66
C LEU A 15 0.90 -0.59 5.90
N ARG A 16 0.04 -1.23 6.71
CA ARG A 16 0.49 -2.02 7.86
C ARG A 16 1.31 -3.23 7.46
N GLU A 17 0.99 -3.85 6.32
CA GLU A 17 1.76 -4.98 5.80
C GLU A 17 3.12 -4.50 5.26
N ALA A 18 3.15 -3.35 4.59
CA ALA A 18 4.37 -2.71 4.10
C ALA A 18 5.27 -2.10 5.20
N ASP A 19 4.78 -2.01 6.44
CA ASP A 19 5.60 -1.69 7.63
C ASP A 19 6.38 -2.91 8.13
N ARG A 20 5.84 -4.12 7.90
CA ARG A 20 6.43 -5.41 8.32
C ARG A 20 7.24 -6.08 7.22
N ASP A 21 6.79 -5.96 5.98
CA ASP A 21 7.39 -6.47 4.75
C ASP A 21 7.81 -5.29 3.84
N THR A 22 8.52 -5.56 2.74
CA THR A 22 8.89 -4.50 1.80
C THR A 22 7.70 -4.12 0.90
N VAL A 23 7.50 -2.80 0.70
CA VAL A 23 6.53 -2.21 -0.24
C VAL A 23 6.39 -2.95 -1.58
N PRO A 24 7.49 -3.31 -2.30
CA PRO A 24 7.38 -4.01 -3.58
C PRO A 24 6.80 -5.44 -3.47
N GLU A 25 7.14 -6.17 -2.41
CA GLU A 25 6.60 -7.52 -2.17
C GLU A 25 5.11 -7.47 -1.87
N VAL A 26 4.70 -6.53 -1.01
CA VAL A 26 3.30 -6.31 -0.65
C VAL A 26 2.49 -5.83 -1.86
N ALA A 27 3.04 -4.90 -2.64
CA ALA A 27 2.41 -4.39 -3.87
C ALA A 27 2.13 -5.51 -4.87
N LYS A 28 3.11 -6.42 -5.06
CA LYS A 28 2.98 -7.59 -5.93
C LYS A 28 1.92 -8.58 -5.45
N ARG A 29 1.81 -8.83 -4.14
CA ARG A 29 0.79 -9.73 -3.57
C ARG A 29 -0.63 -9.21 -3.76
N HIS A 30 -0.83 -7.90 -3.63
CA HIS A 30 -2.16 -7.28 -3.69
C HIS A 30 -2.52 -6.70 -5.07
N GLY A 31 -1.63 -6.81 -6.05
CA GLY A 31 -1.83 -6.24 -7.39
C GLY A 31 -2.06 -4.72 -7.35
N VAL A 32 -1.42 -4.04 -6.38
CA VAL A 32 -1.52 -2.59 -6.21
C VAL A 32 -0.26 -1.92 -6.75
N SER A 33 -0.40 -0.76 -7.38
CA SER A 33 0.76 0.00 -7.82
C SER A 33 1.53 0.56 -6.63
N GLU A 34 2.86 0.49 -6.67
CA GLU A 34 3.77 1.05 -5.65
C GLU A 34 3.50 2.55 -5.39
N VAL A 35 2.92 3.25 -6.38
CA VAL A 35 2.48 4.64 -6.32
C VAL A 35 1.37 4.90 -5.28
N THR A 36 0.59 3.90 -4.88
CA THR A 36 -0.47 4.06 -3.86
C THR A 36 0.07 3.98 -2.43
N LEU A 37 1.28 3.45 -2.23
CA LEU A 37 1.88 3.31 -0.90
C LEU A 37 2.76 4.53 -0.63
N PRO A 38 2.35 5.47 0.25
CA PRO A 38 3.22 6.56 0.67
C PRO A 38 4.47 5.95 1.31
N ARG A 39 5.62 6.37 0.78
CA ARG A 39 6.96 6.00 1.22
C ARG A 39 7.15 6.38 2.69
N PHE A 40 6.86 5.45 3.61
CA PHE A 40 7.31 5.56 5.00
C PHE A 40 8.81 5.32 5.03
N HIS A 41 9.56 6.41 4.85
CA HIS A 41 10.97 6.45 5.18
C HIS A 41 11.06 6.74 6.69
N VAL A 42 11.08 5.69 7.51
CA VAL A 42 11.60 5.80 8.87
C VAL A 42 13.06 5.38 8.78
N GLN A 43 13.93 6.36 9.02
CA GLN A 43 15.38 6.20 9.16
C GLN A 43 15.72 5.32 10.36
#